data_AF-A0A9P6B517-F1
#
_entry.id   AF-A0A9P6B517-F1
#
_cell.length_a   1.000
_cell.length_b   1.000
_cell.length_c   1.000
_cell.angle_alpha   90.00
_cell.angle_beta   90.00
_cell.angle_gamma   90.00
#
_symmetry.space_group_name_H-M   'P 1'
#
loop_
_entity.id
_entity.type
_entity.pdbx_description
1 polymer ?
#
loop_
_entity_poly.entity_id
_entity_poly.type
_entity_poly.pdbx_seq_one_letter_code
_entity_poly.pdbx_strand_id
1 'polypeptide(L)'
;ARTHELSSYTPLCTHCGLILCLLHHPNHPCPYCHSPLLSESARTALVAKLHRELEVVLKKEADAQEAARQERLEREIEAAGGGSFPILAST
;
A
#
# COMPACT_ATOMS: atom_id res chain seq x y z
N ALA A 1 -2.45 30.50 -6.16
CA ALA A 1 -1.78 29.69 -5.12
C ALA A 1 -2.31 28.27 -5.22
N ARG A 2 -1.46 27.24 -5.17
CA ARG A 2 -1.93 25.84 -5.12
C ARG A 2 -2.17 25.47 -3.66
N THR A 3 -3.36 24.97 -3.36
CA THR A 3 -3.71 24.42 -2.05
C THR A 3 -3.26 22.97 -2.01
N HIS A 4 -2.46 22.62 -1.01
CA HIS A 4 -2.01 21.24 -0.78
C HIS A 4 -2.57 20.79 0.57
N GLU A 5 -2.92 19.52 0.67
CA GLU A 5 -3.28 18.92 1.96
C GLU A 5 -2.09 18.93 2.93
N LEU A 6 -2.40 18.81 4.22
CA LEU A 6 -1.39 18.69 5.26
C LEU A 6 -0.65 17.36 5.16
N SER A 7 0.62 17.35 5.56
CA SER A 7 1.38 16.11 5.65
C SER A 7 0.70 15.16 6.64
N SER A 8 0.43 13.92 6.22
CA SER A 8 -0.20 12.88 7.03
C SER A 8 0.70 12.37 8.16
N TYR A 9 2.02 12.55 8.02
CA TYR A 9 3.01 12.03 8.96
C TYR A 9 3.65 13.12 9.83
N THR A 10 3.84 14.33 9.29
CA THR A 10 4.45 15.47 10.00
C THR A 10 3.73 16.77 9.62
N PRO A 11 2.49 17.01 10.06
CA PRO A 11 1.71 18.20 9.69
C PRO A 11 2.25 19.51 10.29
N LEU A 12 3.11 19.42 11.31
CA LEU A 12 3.65 20.56 12.04
C LEU A 12 5.11 20.29 12.41
N CYS A 13 5.95 21.32 12.31
CA CYS A 13 7.27 21.30 12.94
C CYS A 13 7.14 21.52 14.46
N THR A 14 7.61 20.58 15.26
CA THR A 14 7.60 20.65 16.73
C THR A 14 8.56 21.69 17.30
N HIS A 15 9.50 22.20 16.49
CA HIS A 15 10.49 23.20 16.91
C HIS A 15 10.02 24.64 16.69
N CYS A 16 9.42 24.95 15.54
CA CYS A 16 9.05 26.32 15.16
C CYS A 16 7.55 26.53 14.89
N GLY A 17 6.74 25.47 14.92
CA GLY A 17 5.30 25.56 14.67
C GLY A 17 4.92 25.75 13.19
N LEU A 18 5.86 25.62 12.25
CA LEU A 18 5.53 25.70 10.83
C LEU A 18 4.59 24.54 10.43
N ILE A 19 3.48 24.88 9.79
CA ILE A 19 2.54 23.92 9.20
C ILE A 19 3.13 23.38 7.89
N LEU A 20 3.14 22.07 7.72
CA LEU A 20 3.77 21.38 6.59
C LEU A 20 2.72 20.67 5.74
N CYS A 21 2.87 20.81 4.43
CA CYS A 21 2.01 20.16 3.45
C CYS A 21 2.57 18.81 2.99
N LEU A 22 1.74 18.03 2.30
CA LEU A 22 2.09 16.71 1.76
C LEU A 22 3.32 16.69 0.84
N LEU A 23 3.66 17.82 0.21
CA LEU A 23 4.84 17.93 -0.65
C LEU A 23 6.15 17.97 0.14
N HIS A 24 6.09 18.28 1.43
CA HIS A 24 7.26 18.27 2.29
C HIS A 24 7.39 16.93 3.01
N HIS A 25 8.32 16.10 2.54
CA HIS A 25 8.52 14.78 3.11
C HIS A 25 9.09 14.83 4.54
N PRO A 26 8.65 13.92 5.43
CA PRO A 26 9.04 13.90 6.85
C PRO A 26 10.53 13.59 7.09
N ASN A 27 11.25 13.11 6.07
CA ASN A 27 12.70 12.85 6.12
C ASN A 27 13.54 14.10 5.89
N HIS A 28 12.96 15.19 5.38
CA HIS A 28 13.65 16.46 5.21
C HIS A 28 13.61 17.30 6.50
N PRO A 29 14.62 18.14 6.72
CA PRO A 29 14.56 19.12 7.81
C PRO A 29 13.50 20.18 7.51
N CYS A 30 13.02 20.84 8.56
CA CYS A 30 12.09 21.95 8.43
C CYS A 30 12.63 23.03 7.48
N PRO A 31 11.86 23.52 6.50
CA PRO A 31 12.34 24.51 5.54
C PRO A 31 12.54 25.90 6.16
N TYR A 32 12.03 26.13 7.37
CA TYR A 32 12.17 27.41 8.09
C TYR A 32 13.31 27.37 9.10
N CYS A 33 13.25 26.46 10.09
CA CYS A 33 14.23 26.40 11.17
C CYS A 33 15.34 25.36 10.98
N HIS A 34 15.30 24.57 9.89
CA HIS A 34 16.27 23.51 9.57
C HIS A 34 16.38 22.38 10.62
N SER A 35 15.51 22.39 11.62
CA SER A 35 15.44 21.33 12.64
C SER A 35 14.85 20.05 12.06
N PRO A 36 15.30 18.86 12.53
CA PRO A 36 14.69 17.60 12.13
C PRO A 36 13.22 17.55 12.55
N LEU A 37 12.35 17.11 11.64
CA LEU A 37 10.89 17.04 11.92
C LEU A 37 10.49 15.89 12.82
N LEU A 38 11.30 14.84 12.82
CA LEU A 38 11.09 13.63 13.61
C LEU A 38 12.29 13.43 14.52
N SER A 39 12.03 13.08 15.78
CA SER A 39 13.05 12.45 16.62
C SER A 39 13.42 11.08 16.04
N GLU A 40 14.56 10.54 16.46
CA GLU A 40 14.99 9.22 16.01
C GLU A 40 13.97 8.12 16.35
N SER A 41 13.38 8.16 17.55
CA SER A 41 12.31 7.25 17.97
C SER A 41 11.01 7.42 17.17
N ALA A 42 10.63 8.64 16.84
CA ALA A 42 9.47 8.90 16.00
C ALA A 42 9.70 8.42 14.57
N ARG A 43 10.93 8.55 14.06
CA ARG A 43 11.32 8.05 12.74
C ARG A 43 11.25 6.53 12.68
N THR A 44 11.79 5.82 13.67
CA THR A 44 11.72 4.34 13.70
C THR A 44 10.28 3.85 13.83
N ALA A 45 9.46 4.52 14.65
CA ALA A 45 8.03 4.21 14.77
C ALA A 45 7.28 4.43 13.45
N LEU A 46 7.58 5.52 12.73
CA LEU A 46 6.98 5.80 11.42
C LEU A 46 7.38 4.75 10.39
N VAL A 47 8.66 4.36 10.34
CA VAL A 47 9.13 3.29 9.45
C VAL A 47 8.40 1.98 9.75
N ALA A 48 8.26 1.59 11.02
CA ALA A 48 7.53 0.38 11.41
C ALA A 48 6.02 0.46 11.08
N LYS A 49 5.42 1.66 11.13
CA LYS A 49 4.04 1.88 10.68
C LYS A 49 3.92 1.67 9.18
N LEU A 50 4.80 2.27 8.38
CA LEU A 50 4.79 2.15 6.91
C LEU A 50 5.01 0.71 6.44
N HIS A 51 5.87 -0.06 7.12
CA HIS A 51 6.04 -1.49 6.80
C HIS A 51 4.76 -2.28 7.02
N ARG A 52 4.03 -2.04 8.11
CA ARG A 52 2.73 -2.68 8.37
C ARG A 52 1.68 -2.27 7.35
N GLU A 53 1.63 -0.99 6.97
CA GLU A 53 0.72 -0.51 5.92
C GLU A 53 1.03 -1.18 4.58
N LEU A 54 2.32 -1.32 4.24
CA LEU A 54 2.76 -2.01 3.03
C LEU A 54 2.35 -3.49 3.04
N GLU A 55 2.57 -4.21 4.13
CA GLU A 55 2.16 -5.62 4.28
C GLU A 55 0.65 -5.80 4.09
N VAL A 56 -0.16 -4.89 4.63
CA VAL A 56 -1.62 -4.90 4.45
C VAL A 56 -2.01 -4.70 2.99
N VAL A 57 -1.36 -3.77 2.30
CA VAL A 57 -1.62 -3.52 0.87
C VAL A 57 -1.22 -4.72 0.02
N LEU A 58 -0.01 -5.25 0.22
CA LEU A 58 0.48 -6.41 -0.53
C LEU A 58 -0.41 -7.65 -0.34
N LYS A 59 -0.90 -7.88 0.89
CA LYS A 59 -1.83 -8.97 1.15
C LYS A 59 -3.14 -8.79 0.37
N LYS A 60 -3.72 -7.59 0.39
CA LYS A 60 -4.96 -7.29 -0.36
C LYS A 60 -4.78 -7.49 -1.86
N GLU A 61 -3.63 -7.07 -2.40
CA GLU A 61 -3.32 -7.25 -3.82
C GLU A 61 -3.16 -8.73 -4.18
N ALA A 62 -2.48 -9.52 -3.34
CA ALA A 62 -2.34 -10.96 -3.53
C ALA A 62 -3.70 -11.69 -3.47
N ASP A 63 -4.53 -11.35 -2.49
CA ASP A 63 -5.88 -11.92 -2.34
C ASP A 63 -6.74 -11.60 -3.57
N ALA A 64 -6.67 -10.37 -4.08
CA ALA A 64 -7.39 -9.95 -5.30
C ALA A 64 -6.90 -10.70 -6.55
N GLN A 65 -5.59 -10.93 -6.69
CA GLN A 65 -5.03 -11.68 -7.81
C GLN A 65 -5.46 -13.15 -7.80
N GLU A 66 -5.47 -13.78 -6.63
CA GLU A 66 -5.91 -15.17 -6.49
C GLU A 66 -7.41 -15.32 -6.77
N ALA A 67 -8.25 -14.42 -6.25
CA ALA A 67 -9.67 -14.39 -6.55
C ALA A 67 -9.93 -14.26 -8.07
N ALA A 68 -9.24 -13.33 -8.74
CA ALA A 68 -9.36 -13.16 -10.18
C ALA A 68 -8.85 -14.38 -10.96
N ARG A 69 -7.88 -15.14 -10.43
CA ARG A 69 -7.40 -16.39 -11.04
C ARG A 69 -8.43 -17.51 -10.92
N GLN A 70 -9.02 -17.67 -9.74
CA GLN A 70 -10.06 -18.68 -9.49
C GLN A 70 -11.27 -18.43 -10.38
N GLU A 71 -11.75 -17.19 -10.46
CA GLU A 71 -12.86 -16.81 -11.32
C GLU A 71 -12.60 -17.13 -12.81
N ARG A 72 -11.36 -16.92 -13.30
CA ARG A 72 -10.99 -17.30 -14.67
C ARG A 72 -11.03 -18.81 -14.88
N LEU A 73 -10.47 -19.58 -13.95
CA LEU A 73 -10.46 -21.04 -14.03
C LEU A 73 -11.89 -21.61 -14.00
N GLU A 74 -12.75 -21.09 -13.13
CA GLU A 74 -14.16 -21.48 -13.05
C GLU A 74 -14.88 -21.24 -14.38
N ARG A 75 -14.70 -20.05 -14.98
CA ARG A 75 -15.27 -19.74 -16.30
C ARG A 75 -14.75 -20.64 -17.41
N GLU A 76 -13.47 -21.00 -17.39
CA GLU A 76 -12.89 -21.93 -18.36
C GLU A 76 -13.46 -23.34 -18.21
N ILE A 77 -13.65 -23.81 -16.97
CA ILE A 77 -14.28 -25.12 -16.68
C ILE A 77 -15.74 -25.13 -17.14
N GLU A 78 -16.49 -24.07 -16.86
CA GLU A 78 -17.87 -23.90 -17.32
C GLU A 78 -17.95 -23.87 -18.85
N ALA A 79 -17.08 -23.09 -19.51
CA ALA A 79 -17.02 -23.00 -20.98
C ALA A 79 -16.61 -24.32 -21.65
N ALA A 80 -15.75 -25.12 -20.99
CA ALA A 80 -15.36 -26.44 -21.46
C ALA A 80 -16.43 -27.53 -21.26
N GLY A 81 -17.61 -27.17 -20.72
CA GLY A 81 -18.75 -28.09 -20.59
C GLY A 81 -18.65 -29.07 -19.42
N GLY A 82 -17.88 -28.76 -18.37
CA GLY A 82 -17.91 -29.52 -17.11
C GLY A 82 -17.13 -30.84 -17.08
N GLY A 83 -16.25 -31.10 -18.05
CA GLY A 83 -15.22 -32.15 -17.94
C GLY A 83 -15.74 -33.59 -17.79
N SER A 84 -16.55 -34.07 -18.73
CA SER A 84 -16.79 -35.52 -18.89
C SER A 84 -16.39 -35.95 -20.29
N PHE A 85 -15.09 -36.23 -20.49
CA PHE A 85 -14.58 -36.82 -21.72
C PHE A 85 -14.60 -38.35 -21.57
N PRO A 86 -15.38 -39.10 -22.38
CA PRO A 86 -15.48 -40.55 -22.25
C PRO A 86 -14.15 -41.22 -22.64
N ILE A 87 -13.61 -42.02 -21.73
CA ILE A 87 -12.43 -42.85 -21.97
C ILE A 87 -12.91 -44.07 -22.77
N LEU A 88 -12.50 -44.20 -24.04
CA LEU A 88 -12.77 -45.42 -24.81
C LEU A 88 -11.90 -46.54 -24.22
N ALA A 89 -12.53 -47.50 -23.54
CA ALA A 89 -11.86 -48.73 -23.13
C ALA A 89 -11.49 -49.51 -24.41
N SER A 90 -10.21 -49.49 -24.76
CA SER A 90 -9.66 -50.26 -25.87
C SER A 90 -9.67 -51.75 -25.51
N THR A 91 -10.55 -52.50 -26.17
CA THR A 91 -10.57 -53.97 -26.22
C THR A 91 -9.36 -54.53 -26.94
#